data_AF-A0A3N5GA91-F1
#
_entry.id   AF-A0A3N5GA91-F1
#
_cell.length_a   1.000
_cell.length_b   1.000
_cell.length_c   1.000
_cell.angle_alpha   90.00
_cell.angle_beta   90.00
_cell.angle_gamma   90.00
#
_symmetry.space_group_name_H-M   'P 1'
#
loop_
_entity.id
_entity.type
_entity.pdbx_description
1 polymer ?
#
loop_
_entity_poly.entity_id
_entity_poly.type
_entity_poly.pdbx_seq_one_letter_code
_entity_poly.pdbx_strand_id
1 'polypeptide(L)'
;ELFRNMLPSARRVGVLGQSTNPVFAKAMVDEVLRAGGLTDTKIHPVVMIRGADEAETAFATMVRNHVDAVVVQGSLAVKSLTDVAIKYRVPTASTTRSFADIGGLMAFGADGPAAVRHGATFVHRILQGRRPKYMPV
;
A
#
# COMPACT_ATOMS: atom_id res chain seq x y z
N GLU A 1 -5.17 -8.38 8.79
CA GLU A 1 -5.94 -7.74 9.89
C GLU A 1 -7.00 -6.75 9.43
N LEU A 2 -6.66 -5.58 8.87
CA LEU A 2 -7.65 -4.49 8.70
C LEU A 2 -8.86 -4.86 7.82
N PHE A 3 -8.64 -5.56 6.70
CA PHE A 3 -9.75 -6.05 5.87
C PHE A 3 -10.66 -7.04 6.60
N ARG A 4 -10.12 -7.90 7.49
CA ARG A 4 -10.92 -8.88 8.22
C ARG A 4 -11.93 -8.22 9.16
N ASN A 5 -11.55 -7.10 9.76
CA ASN A 5 -12.41 -6.38 10.71
C ASN A 5 -13.54 -5.61 10.00
N MET A 6 -13.29 -5.08 8.80
CA MET A 6 -14.25 -4.23 8.07
C MET A 6 -15.02 -4.97 6.97
N LEU A 7 -14.39 -5.98 6.37
CA LEU A 7 -14.95 -6.88 5.37
C LEU A 7 -14.71 -8.32 5.84
N PRO A 8 -15.46 -8.80 6.85
CA PRO A 8 -15.28 -10.16 7.40
C PRO A 8 -15.47 -11.28 6.36
N SER A 9 -16.16 -10.96 5.27
CA SER A 9 -16.37 -11.86 4.13
C SER A 9 -15.20 -11.94 3.15
N ALA A 10 -14.21 -11.05 3.24
CA ALA A 10 -13.08 -11.03 2.32
C ALA A 10 -12.18 -12.25 2.54
N ARG A 11 -12.08 -13.11 1.53
CA ARG A 11 -11.28 -14.34 1.53
C ARG A 11 -10.19 -14.31 0.47
N ARG A 12 -10.30 -13.46 -0.54
CA ARG A 12 -9.32 -13.28 -1.61
C ARG A 12 -8.91 -11.82 -1.72
N VAL A 13 -7.65 -11.53 -1.41
CA VAL A 13 -7.10 -10.18 -1.45
C VAL A 13 -6.05 -10.10 -2.56
N GLY A 14 -6.23 -9.17 -3.49
CA GLY A 14 -5.22 -8.85 -4.48
C GLY A 14 -4.15 -7.91 -3.94
N VAL A 15 -2.99 -7.87 -4.58
CA VAL A 15 -1.92 -6.91 -4.27
C VAL A 15 -1.52 -6.17 -5.54
N LEU A 16 -1.46 -4.85 -5.45
CA LEU A 16 -1.03 -3.98 -6.53
C LEU A 16 0.28 -3.27 -6.12
N GLY A 17 1.39 -3.70 -6.70
CA GLY A 17 2.72 -3.17 -6.46
C GLY A 17 3.25 -2.33 -7.62
N GLN A 18 4.25 -1.51 -7.34
CA GLN A 18 4.89 -0.66 -8.35
C GLN A 18 6.20 -1.30 -8.86
N SER A 19 6.25 -1.59 -10.16
CA SER A 19 7.38 -2.28 -10.80
C SER A 19 8.67 -1.46 -10.86
N THR A 20 8.56 -0.12 -10.84
CA THR A 20 9.72 0.79 -10.83
C THR A 20 10.44 0.84 -9.48
N ASN A 21 9.84 0.28 -8.42
CA ASN A 21 10.46 0.13 -7.11
C ASN A 21 10.36 -1.32 -6.61
N PRO A 22 11.12 -2.25 -7.23
CA PRO A 22 10.94 -3.69 -7.02
C PRO A 22 11.32 -4.15 -5.61
N VAL A 23 12.30 -3.50 -4.97
CA VAL A 23 12.73 -3.85 -3.60
C VAL A 23 11.61 -3.55 -2.61
N PHE A 24 11.02 -2.35 -2.68
CA PHE A 24 9.92 -1.98 -1.79
C PHE A 24 8.65 -2.77 -2.09
N ALA A 25 8.34 -2.98 -3.37
CA ALA A 25 7.21 -3.81 -3.76
C ALA A 25 7.33 -5.24 -3.25
N LYS A 26 8.52 -5.86 -3.36
CA LYS A 26 8.77 -7.21 -2.84
C LYS A 26 8.57 -7.26 -1.32
N ALA A 27 9.14 -6.32 -0.57
CA ALA A 27 9.00 -6.27 0.88
C ALA A 27 7.52 -6.15 1.30
N MET A 28 6.74 -5.31 0.61
CA MET A 28 5.30 -5.20 0.84
C MET A 28 4.56 -6.50 0.50
N VAL A 29 4.84 -7.11 -0.67
CA VAL A 29 4.19 -8.36 -1.11
C VAL A 29 4.47 -9.49 -0.14
N ASP A 30 5.73 -9.66 0.29
CA ASP A 30 6.12 -10.69 1.26
C ASP A 30 5.36 -10.52 2.59
N GLU A 31 5.22 -9.29 3.08
CA GLU A 31 4.49 -9.01 4.31
C GLU A 31 2.98 -9.26 4.17
N VAL A 32 2.38 -8.91 3.03
CA VAL A 32 0.96 -9.20 2.76
C VAL A 32 0.72 -10.70 2.63
N LEU A 33 1.61 -11.44 1.96
CA LEU A 33 1.56 -12.89 1.86
C LEU A 33 1.64 -13.55 3.24
N ARG A 34 2.58 -13.11 4.07
CA ARG A 34 2.74 -13.58 5.45
C ARG A 34 1.48 -13.32 6.28
N ALA A 35 0.93 -12.12 6.19
CA ALA A 35 -0.31 -11.77 6.89
C ALA A 35 -1.50 -12.61 6.41
N GLY A 36 -1.62 -12.84 5.10
CA GLY A 36 -2.68 -13.69 4.54
C GLY A 36 -2.60 -15.14 5.03
N GLY A 37 -1.40 -15.70 5.15
CA GLY A 37 -1.20 -17.04 5.72
C GLY A 37 -1.62 -17.16 7.19
N LEU A 38 -1.47 -16.09 7.97
CA LEU A 38 -1.92 -16.05 9.37
C LEU A 38 -3.44 -15.89 9.52
N THR A 39 -4.12 -15.39 8.49
CA THR A 39 -5.55 -15.07 8.54
C THR A 39 -6.39 -15.93 7.60
N ASP A 40 -5.85 -17.05 7.08
CA ASP A 40 -6.49 -17.92 6.09
C ASP A 40 -7.07 -17.14 4.89
N THR A 41 -6.37 -16.07 4.49
CA THR A 41 -6.77 -15.18 3.39
C THR A 41 -5.90 -15.47 2.18
N LYS A 42 -6.54 -15.83 1.06
CA LYS A 42 -5.82 -16.08 -0.19
C LYS A 42 -5.32 -14.76 -0.78
N ILE A 43 -4.01 -14.59 -0.82
CA ILE A 43 -3.40 -13.43 -1.48
C ILE A 43 -3.16 -13.75 -2.95
N HIS A 44 -4.08 -13.31 -3.82
CA HIS A 44 -3.98 -13.50 -5.27
C HIS A 44 -5.02 -12.64 -6.01
N PRO A 45 -4.68 -12.02 -7.16
CA PRO A 45 -3.37 -12.01 -7.80
C PRO A 45 -2.46 -10.92 -7.22
N VAL A 46 -1.15 -11.09 -7.42
CA VAL A 46 -0.17 -10.02 -7.24
C VAL A 46 0.09 -9.42 -8.63
N VAL A 47 -0.21 -8.14 -8.80
CA VAL A 47 -0.04 -7.42 -10.07
C VAL A 47 0.95 -6.29 -9.86
N MET A 48 1.89 -6.18 -10.78
CA MET A 48 2.93 -5.16 -10.77
C MET A 48 2.68 -4.19 -11.92
N ILE A 49 2.54 -2.90 -11.61
CA ILE A 49 2.31 -1.84 -12.61
C ILE A 49 3.39 -0.77 -12.54
N ARG A 50 3.64 -0.07 -13.65
CA ARG A 50 4.59 1.06 -13.67
C ARG A 50 3.97 2.31 -13.05
N GLY A 51 2.69 2.55 -13.33
CA GLY A 51 1.96 3.74 -12.94
C GLY A 51 0.44 3.59 -13.14
N ALA A 52 -0.30 4.64 -12.83
CA ALA A 52 -1.77 4.63 -12.84
C ALA A 52 -2.39 4.48 -14.23
N ASP A 53 -1.63 4.71 -15.30
CA ASP A 53 -2.00 4.43 -16.69
C ASP A 53 -2.31 2.95 -16.94
N GLU A 54 -1.68 2.05 -16.18
CA GLU A 54 -1.92 0.61 -16.25
C GLU A 54 -3.03 0.14 -15.28
N ALA A 55 -3.65 1.05 -14.53
CA ALA A 55 -4.61 0.69 -13.48
C ALA A 55 -5.86 -0.02 -14.04
N GLU A 56 -6.40 0.40 -15.17
CA GLU A 56 -7.58 -0.23 -15.79
C GLU A 56 -7.31 -1.73 -16.07
N THR A 57 -6.18 -2.04 -16.70
CA THR A 57 -5.79 -3.43 -16.99
C THR A 57 -5.53 -4.23 -15.72
N ALA A 58 -4.93 -3.62 -14.71
CA ALA A 58 -4.70 -4.24 -13.42
C ALA A 58 -6.03 -4.58 -12.71
N PHE A 59 -6.94 -3.61 -12.57
CA PHE A 59 -8.24 -3.84 -11.91
C PHE A 59 -9.15 -4.78 -12.71
N ALA A 60 -9.10 -4.76 -14.04
CA ALA A 60 -9.77 -5.78 -14.86
C ALA A 60 -9.25 -7.19 -14.53
N THR A 61 -7.94 -7.35 -14.33
CA THR A 61 -7.33 -8.62 -13.90
C THR A 61 -7.79 -9.02 -12.49
N MET A 62 -7.86 -8.07 -11.57
CA MET A 62 -8.35 -8.28 -10.21
C MET A 62 -9.80 -8.80 -10.20
N VAL A 63 -10.69 -8.15 -10.94
CA VAL A 63 -12.11 -8.55 -11.03
C VAL A 63 -12.26 -9.92 -11.69
N ARG A 64 -11.51 -10.22 -12.78
CA ARG A 64 -11.50 -11.57 -13.38
C ARG A 64 -11.04 -12.65 -12.41
N ASN A 65 -10.21 -12.31 -11.44
CA ASN A 65 -9.74 -13.22 -10.40
C ASN A 65 -10.65 -13.25 -9.16
N HIS A 66 -11.78 -12.53 -9.17
CA HIS A 66 -12.73 -12.45 -8.08
C HIS A 66 -12.09 -12.04 -6.75
N VAL A 67 -11.26 -10.99 -6.77
CA VAL A 67 -10.76 -10.42 -5.50
C VAL A 67 -11.91 -9.74 -4.75
N ASP A 68 -11.91 -9.88 -3.43
CA ASP A 68 -12.84 -9.21 -2.53
C ASP A 68 -12.31 -7.81 -2.14
N ALA A 69 -10.99 -7.65 -2.14
CA ALA A 69 -10.31 -6.39 -1.85
C ALA A 69 -8.89 -6.38 -2.43
N VAL A 70 -8.26 -5.21 -2.49
CA VAL A 70 -6.89 -5.04 -2.98
C VAL A 70 -6.05 -4.19 -2.02
N VAL A 71 -4.85 -4.66 -1.69
CA VAL A 71 -3.82 -3.85 -1.05
C VAL A 71 -3.02 -3.14 -2.13
N VAL A 72 -2.96 -1.81 -2.06
CA VAL A 72 -2.27 -0.95 -3.03
C VAL A 72 -1.02 -0.36 -2.38
N GLN A 73 0.11 -0.49 -3.06
CA GLN A 73 1.36 0.13 -2.62
C GLN A 73 1.21 1.65 -2.50
N GLY A 74 1.72 2.22 -1.40
CA GLY A 74 1.56 3.64 -1.08
C GLY A 74 2.09 4.62 -2.12
N SER A 75 3.08 4.23 -2.94
CA SER A 75 3.62 5.06 -4.03
C SER A 75 2.69 5.15 -5.26
N LEU A 76 1.68 4.27 -5.33
CA LEU A 76 0.63 4.29 -6.35
C LEU A 76 -0.63 5.04 -5.86
N ALA A 77 -0.59 5.65 -4.67
CA ALA A 77 -1.72 6.36 -4.06
C ALA A 77 -2.00 7.70 -4.76
N VAL A 78 -2.54 7.64 -5.97
CA VAL A 78 -2.94 8.80 -6.79
C VAL A 78 -4.42 8.71 -7.18
N LYS A 79 -5.06 9.87 -7.38
CA LYS A 79 -6.51 9.95 -7.62
C LYS A 79 -6.97 9.15 -8.84
N SER A 80 -6.20 9.17 -9.93
CA SER A 80 -6.55 8.42 -11.14
C SER A 80 -6.63 6.91 -10.90
N LEU A 81 -5.85 6.36 -9.97
CA LEU A 81 -5.90 4.94 -9.62
C LEU A 81 -7.11 4.62 -8.75
N THR A 82 -7.43 5.47 -7.76
CA THR A 82 -8.61 5.28 -6.90
C THR A 82 -9.91 5.46 -7.67
N ASP A 83 -9.97 6.37 -8.65
CA ASP A 83 -11.12 6.51 -9.55
C ASP A 83 -11.39 5.21 -10.34
N VAL A 84 -10.33 4.52 -10.80
CA VAL A 84 -10.46 3.20 -11.44
C VAL A 84 -10.92 2.14 -10.44
N ALA A 85 -10.37 2.12 -9.22
CA ALA A 85 -10.82 1.19 -8.18
C ALA A 85 -12.33 1.34 -7.87
N ILE A 86 -12.81 2.59 -7.77
CA ILE A 86 -14.22 2.93 -7.58
C ILE A 86 -15.06 2.45 -8.77
N LYS A 87 -14.60 2.70 -10.00
CA LYS A 87 -15.27 2.24 -11.23
C LYS A 87 -15.48 0.72 -11.24
N TYR A 88 -14.47 -0.05 -10.83
CA TYR A 88 -14.55 -1.51 -10.71
C TYR A 88 -15.24 -1.99 -9.43
N ARG A 89 -15.61 -1.09 -8.51
CA ARG A 89 -16.23 -1.38 -7.21
C ARG A 89 -15.41 -2.36 -6.36
N VAL A 90 -14.09 -2.26 -6.44
CA VAL A 90 -13.18 -3.11 -5.66
C VAL A 90 -12.68 -2.31 -4.44
N PRO A 91 -12.99 -2.76 -3.21
CA PRO A 91 -12.42 -2.21 -1.98
C PRO A 91 -10.89 -2.16 -2.04
N THR A 92 -10.30 -1.00 -1.74
CA THR A 92 -8.83 -0.82 -1.76
C THR A 92 -8.30 -0.25 -0.45
N ALA A 93 -7.17 -0.77 0.00
CA ALA A 93 -6.45 -0.27 1.16
C ALA A 93 -5.01 0.06 0.80
N SER A 94 -4.44 1.09 1.43
CA SER A 94 -3.02 1.41 1.29
C SER A 94 -2.38 1.74 2.64
N THR A 95 -1.05 1.84 2.68
CA THR A 95 -0.31 2.28 3.87
C THR A 95 -0.20 3.80 3.99
N THR A 96 -0.46 4.52 2.90
CA THR A 96 -0.39 5.99 2.88
C THR A 96 -1.71 6.61 3.27
N ARG A 97 -1.74 7.42 4.33
CA ARG A 97 -2.97 8.06 4.86
C ARG A 97 -3.77 8.83 3.79
N SER A 98 -3.09 9.58 2.93
CA SER A 98 -3.72 10.37 1.86
C SER A 98 -4.51 9.52 0.85
N PHE A 99 -4.31 8.20 0.84
CA PHE A 99 -5.07 7.29 -0.02
C PHE A 99 -6.57 7.29 0.30
N ALA A 100 -6.94 7.42 1.59
CA ALA A 100 -8.34 7.52 2.00
C ALA A 100 -8.98 8.85 1.54
N ASP A 101 -8.19 9.94 1.55
CA ASP A 101 -8.66 11.27 1.18
C ASP A 101 -8.93 11.42 -0.33
N ILE A 102 -8.33 10.56 -1.16
CA ILE A 102 -8.46 10.58 -2.63
C ILE A 102 -9.39 9.48 -3.16
N GLY A 103 -10.21 8.85 -2.32
CA GLY A 103 -11.25 7.90 -2.73
C GLY A 103 -10.87 6.42 -2.59
N GLY A 104 -9.70 6.10 -2.03
CA GLY A 104 -9.43 4.76 -1.52
C GLY A 104 -10.33 4.44 -0.33
N LEU A 105 -10.71 3.17 -0.13
CA LEU A 105 -11.60 2.81 0.97
C LEU A 105 -10.97 3.10 2.33
N MET A 106 -9.67 2.85 2.47
CA MET A 106 -8.98 2.95 3.76
C MET A 106 -7.47 3.11 3.60
N ALA A 107 -6.86 3.68 4.64
CA ALA A 107 -5.42 3.76 4.76
C ALA A 107 -4.97 3.40 6.18
N PHE A 108 -3.94 2.57 6.28
CA PHE A 108 -3.34 2.21 7.57
C PHE A 108 -1.83 2.03 7.44
N GLY A 109 -1.10 2.97 8.04
CA GLY A 109 0.35 2.97 8.06
C GLY A 109 0.87 4.12 8.91
N ALA A 110 2.18 4.34 8.86
CA ALA A 110 2.82 5.38 9.66
C ALA A 110 2.30 6.79 9.32
N ASP A 111 2.31 7.68 10.31
CA ASP A 111 2.06 9.10 10.10
C ASP A 111 3.26 9.72 9.37
N GLY A 112 3.11 9.90 8.06
CA GLY A 112 4.14 10.47 7.18
C GLY A 112 4.63 11.84 7.66
N PRO A 113 3.75 12.82 7.90
CA PRO A 113 4.12 14.10 8.51
C PRO A 113 4.88 13.96 9.84
N ALA A 114 4.49 13.06 10.73
CA ALA A 114 5.22 12.82 11.97
C ALA A 114 6.61 12.22 11.71
N ALA A 115 6.73 11.29 10.77
CA ALA A 115 8.01 10.71 10.37
C ALA A 115 8.96 11.77 9.80
N VAL A 116 8.47 12.70 8.97
CA VAL A 116 9.26 13.83 8.46
C VAL A 116 9.71 14.75 9.58
N ARG A 117 8.83 15.08 10.54
CA ARG A 117 9.20 15.88 11.73
C ARG A 117 10.27 15.18 12.57
N HIS A 118 10.17 13.87 12.74
CA HIS A 118 11.21 13.09 13.41
C HIS A 118 12.53 13.17 12.62
N GLY A 119 12.49 12.97 11.30
CA GLY A 119 13.63 13.11 10.39
C GLY A 119 14.34 14.47 10.53
N ALA A 120 13.59 15.57 10.63
CA ALA A 120 14.13 16.91 10.83
C ALA A 120 14.96 17.03 12.13
N THR A 121 14.65 16.23 13.15
CA THR A 121 15.44 16.19 14.40
C THR A 121 16.85 15.65 14.14
N PHE A 122 16.99 14.65 13.27
CA PHE A 122 18.31 14.14 12.87
C PHE A 122 19.08 15.17 12.06
N VAL A 123 18.43 15.82 11.08
CA VAL A 123 19.04 16.90 10.29
C VAL A 123 19.55 18.02 11.19
N HIS A 124 18.73 18.46 12.16
CA HIS A 124 19.13 19.48 13.13
C HIS A 124 20.38 19.07 13.93
N ARG A 125 20.44 17.82 14.41
CA ARG A 125 21.62 17.30 15.14
C ARG A 125 22.85 17.21 14.25
N ILE A 126 22.70 16.88 12.97
CA ILE A 126 23.80 16.84 11.99
C ILE A 126 24.34 18.25 11.76
N LEU A 127 23.46 19.23 11.58
CA LEU A 127 23.85 20.64 11.43
C LEU A 127 24.55 21.20 12.67
N GLN A 128 24.27 20.65 13.85
CA GLN A 128 25.00 20.93 15.10
C GLN A 128 26.32 20.14 15.24
N GLY A 129 26.76 19.43 14.20
CA GLY A 129 28.06 18.74 14.16
C GLY A 129 28.05 17.29 14.63
N ARG A 130 26.87 16.71 14.95
CA ARG A 130 26.78 15.31 15.38
C ARG A 130 26.90 14.38 14.18
N ARG A 131 27.79 13.38 14.26
CA ARG A 131 28.07 12.47 13.14
C ARG A 131 26.93 11.45 12.95
N PRO A 132 26.42 11.22 11.72
CA PRO A 132 25.31 10.31 11.43
C PRO A 132 25.51 8.88 11.96
N LYS A 133 26.75 8.35 11.91
CA LYS A 133 27.06 6.98 12.36
C LYS A 133 26.80 6.68 13.85
N TYR A 134 26.53 7.70 14.66
CA TYR A 134 26.21 7.57 16.09
C TYR A 134 24.75 7.93 16.40
N MET A 135 23.91 8.05 15.36
CA MET A 135 22.48 8.30 15.52
C MET A 135 21.70 6.99 15.36
N PRO A 136 20.76 6.67 16.27
CA PRO A 136 19.92 5.49 16.13
C PRO A 136 18.92 5.68 14.98
N VAL A 137 18.63 4.59 14.26
CA VAL A 137 17.65 4.53 13.17
C VAL A 137 16.53 3.58 13.53
#